data_AF-A0A9D9D5C2-F1
#
_entry.id   AF-A0A9D9D5C2-F1
#
_cell.length_a   1.000
_cell.length_b   1.000
_cell.length_c   1.000
_cell.angle_alpha   90.00
_cell.angle_beta   90.00
_cell.angle_gamma   90.00
#
_symmetry.space_group_name_H-M   'P 1'
#
loop_
_entity.id
_entity.type
_entity.pdbx_description
1 polymer ?
#
loop_
_entity_poly.entity_id
_entity_poly.type
_entity_poly.pdbx_seq_one_letter_code
_entity_poly.pdbx_strand_id
1 'polypeptide(L)'
;MSKVKFEAIDISILSGVSILLEVVISLAYNAFGYRDGYVISLSVVIGLIAIYRWNWAGVIPPILAGVASIITGAMIAGSEFIRIGNILSYTVGCLPLLLSMLWFKERDKKEMSQDYKLMFAYYFTGYLSYEVGRAICQVIDYHSFMQIGDLLIKYVVTDLLNVCFGALVFFIALKQGSIVYDMNIYIKEAHEGTPTSRIRDEIQDYNKLESMAGKDEVSDIALLDGGMVSDKDLEQLEETRRRLEKGESKFDKEKKALEEYRDKKSKRNNVSKTKK
;
A
#
# COMPACT_ATOMS: atom_id res chain seq x y z
N MET A 1 5.24 13.60 7.18
CA MET A 1 4.92 12.71 8.32
C MET A 1 5.91 11.55 8.30
N SER A 2 6.49 11.12 9.42
CA SER A 2 7.50 10.04 9.39
C SER A 2 6.88 8.70 9.01
N LYS A 3 7.63 7.85 8.29
CA LYS A 3 7.21 6.51 7.86
C LYS A 3 6.58 5.69 8.99
N VAL A 4 7.24 5.69 10.16
CA VAL A 4 6.81 4.97 11.36
C VAL A 4 5.43 5.43 11.85
N LYS A 5 5.13 6.73 11.77
CA LYS A 5 3.81 7.24 12.17
C LYS A 5 2.71 6.79 11.22
N PHE A 6 3.00 6.73 9.92
CA PHE A 6 2.03 6.26 8.92
C PHE A 6 1.77 4.75 9.06
N GLU A 7 2.84 3.97 9.25
CA GLU A 7 2.78 2.54 9.55
C GLU A 7 1.93 2.25 10.78
N ALA A 8 2.19 2.95 11.90
CA ALA A 8 1.43 2.77 13.12
C ALA A 8 -0.05 3.09 12.94
N ILE A 9 -0.40 4.14 12.17
CA ILE A 9 -1.80 4.50 11.92
C ILE A 9 -2.50 3.43 11.06
N ASP A 10 -1.87 3.00 9.96
CA ASP A 10 -2.46 2.01 9.07
C ASP A 10 -2.65 0.66 9.78
N ILE A 11 -1.65 0.20 10.54
CA ILE A 11 -1.75 -1.02 11.37
C ILE A 11 -2.83 -0.85 12.44
N SER A 12 -2.95 0.33 13.06
CA SER A 12 -3.99 0.59 14.07
C SER A 12 -5.39 0.53 13.48
N ILE A 13 -5.59 1.09 12.29
CA ILE A 13 -6.88 1.03 11.56
C ILE A 13 -7.20 -0.42 11.20
N LEU A 14 -6.25 -1.15 10.60
CA LEU A 14 -6.44 -2.55 10.23
C LEU A 14 -6.71 -3.43 11.46
N SER A 15 -6.02 -3.18 12.58
CA SER A 15 -6.27 -3.88 13.84
C SER A 15 -7.66 -3.58 14.38
N GLY A 16 -8.10 -2.32 14.35
CA GLY A 16 -9.45 -1.93 14.76
C GLY A 16 -10.52 -2.62 13.92
N VAL A 17 -10.36 -2.66 12.60
CA VAL A 17 -11.28 -3.38 11.70
C VAL A 17 -11.27 -4.88 12.00
N SER A 18 -10.10 -5.51 12.15
CA SER A 18 -10.00 -6.94 12.47
C SER A 18 -10.65 -7.28 13.81
N ILE A 19 -10.44 -6.47 14.85
CA ILE A 19 -11.06 -6.63 16.17
C ILE A 19 -12.59 -6.54 16.04
N LEU A 20 -13.10 -5.50 15.38
CA LEU A 20 -14.54 -5.31 15.21
C LEU A 20 -15.18 -6.50 14.49
N LEU A 21 -14.55 -6.99 13.42
CA LEU A 21 -15.06 -8.15 12.70
C LEU A 21 -15.08 -9.41 13.57
N GLU A 22 -14.00 -9.70 14.31
CA GLU A 22 -13.96 -10.88 15.17
C GLU A 22 -14.95 -10.81 16.34
N VAL A 23 -15.14 -9.63 16.92
CA VAL A 23 -16.16 -9.41 17.96
C VAL A 23 -17.56 -9.64 17.41
N VAL A 24 -17.88 -9.08 16.24
CA VAL A 24 -19.18 -9.28 15.58
C VAL A 24 -19.39 -10.75 15.23
N ILE A 25 -18.38 -11.44 14.70
CA ILE A 25 -18.44 -12.88 14.40
C ILE A 25 -18.69 -13.69 15.68
N SER A 26 -17.96 -13.38 16.76
CA SER A 26 -18.11 -14.07 18.06
C SER A 26 -19.51 -13.87 18.67
N LEU A 27 -20.05 -12.65 18.57
CA LEU A 27 -21.41 -12.33 19.04
C LEU A 27 -22.48 -13.01 18.18
N ALA A 28 -22.35 -12.95 16.86
CA ALA A 28 -23.26 -13.62 15.92
C ALA A 28 -23.28 -15.13 16.17
N TYR A 29 -22.10 -15.74 16.32
CA TYR A 29 -21.95 -17.17 16.60
C TYR A 29 -22.74 -17.58 17.85
N ASN A 30 -22.62 -16.81 18.93
CA ASN A 30 -23.40 -17.09 20.14
C ASN A 30 -24.90 -16.88 19.94
N ALA A 31 -25.31 -15.79 19.29
CA ALA A 31 -26.72 -15.45 19.10
C ALA A 31 -27.48 -16.50 18.28
N PHE A 32 -26.83 -17.12 17.29
CA PHE A 32 -27.44 -18.16 16.47
C PHE A 32 -27.44 -19.56 17.12
N GLY A 33 -26.89 -19.71 18.33
CA GLY A 33 -26.93 -20.96 19.09
C GLY A 33 -26.12 -22.09 18.46
N TYR A 34 -25.27 -21.80 17.48
CA TYR A 34 -24.31 -22.76 16.96
C TYR A 34 -23.27 -23.01 18.04
N ARG A 35 -23.40 -24.11 18.78
CA ARG A 35 -22.39 -24.52 19.77
C ARG A 35 -21.21 -25.27 19.12
N ASP A 36 -21.44 -25.86 17.95
CA ASP A 36 -20.49 -26.70 17.20
C ASP A 36 -20.25 -26.21 15.76
N GLY A 37 -20.53 -24.93 15.46
CA GLY A 37 -20.63 -24.43 14.08
C GLY A 37 -19.42 -23.64 13.58
N TYR A 38 -19.45 -23.45 12.27
CA TYR A 38 -18.44 -22.82 11.42
C TYR A 38 -18.09 -21.37 11.84
N VAL A 39 -16.83 -21.12 12.24
CA VAL A 39 -16.34 -19.77 12.52
C VAL A 39 -15.56 -19.25 11.32
N ILE A 40 -16.12 -18.27 10.62
CA ILE A 40 -15.43 -17.54 9.56
C ILE A 40 -14.51 -16.52 10.23
N SER A 41 -13.20 -16.70 10.13
CA SER A 41 -12.22 -15.74 10.65
C SER A 41 -11.70 -14.84 9.53
N LEU A 42 -12.21 -13.61 9.47
CA LEU A 42 -11.77 -12.60 8.51
C LEU A 42 -10.46 -11.90 8.92
N SER A 43 -10.05 -12.04 10.18
CA SER A 43 -8.81 -11.45 10.69
C SER A 43 -7.57 -11.98 9.97
N VAL A 44 -7.58 -13.24 9.53
CA VAL A 44 -6.51 -13.86 8.73
C VAL A 44 -6.34 -13.12 7.40
N VAL A 45 -7.44 -12.84 6.71
CA VAL A 45 -7.42 -12.13 5.41
C VAL A 45 -6.85 -10.73 5.58
N ILE A 46 -7.27 -10.03 6.62
CA ILE A 46 -6.74 -8.70 6.94
C ILE A 46 -5.25 -8.79 7.31
N GLY A 47 -4.84 -9.83 8.04
CA GLY A 47 -3.44 -10.12 8.33
C GLY A 47 -2.61 -10.30 7.07
N LEU A 48 -3.09 -11.06 6.08
CA LEU A 48 -2.41 -11.23 4.79
C LEU A 48 -2.32 -9.90 4.03
N ILE A 49 -3.39 -9.10 4.00
CA ILE A 49 -3.35 -7.76 3.41
C ILE A 49 -2.33 -6.87 4.13
N ALA A 50 -2.32 -6.88 5.46
CA ALA A 50 -1.40 -6.10 6.28
C ALA A 50 0.05 -6.54 6.07
N ILE A 51 0.31 -7.86 5.95
CA ILE A 51 1.64 -8.41 5.67
C ILE A 51 2.11 -7.99 4.28
N TYR A 52 1.22 -7.99 3.30
CA TYR A 52 1.53 -7.48 1.98
C TYR A 52 1.93 -5.98 2.03
N ARG A 53 1.21 -5.16 2.80
CA ARG A 53 1.45 -3.71 2.95
C ARG A 53 2.72 -3.38 3.75
N TRP A 54 2.93 -4.06 4.88
CA TRP A 54 3.91 -3.68 5.92
C TRP A 54 4.88 -4.80 6.33
N ASN A 55 4.94 -5.91 5.59
CA ASN A 55 5.79 -7.05 5.91
C ASN A 55 5.44 -7.63 7.31
N TRP A 56 6.45 -7.85 8.15
CA TRP A 56 6.30 -8.51 9.43
C TRP A 56 5.35 -7.78 10.40
N ALA A 57 5.28 -6.45 10.30
CA ALA A 57 4.40 -5.64 11.16
C ALA A 57 2.91 -5.92 10.87
N GLY A 58 2.60 -6.46 9.68
CA GLY A 58 1.26 -6.89 9.31
C GLY A 58 0.73 -8.10 10.09
N VAL A 59 1.54 -8.75 10.93
CA VAL A 59 1.08 -9.82 11.82
C VAL A 59 0.34 -9.28 13.06
N ILE A 60 0.47 -7.98 13.36
CA ILE A 60 -0.14 -7.37 14.55
C ILE A 60 -1.68 -7.41 14.51
N PRO A 61 -2.36 -7.01 13.41
CA PRO A 61 -3.82 -7.04 13.35
C PRO A 61 -4.47 -8.40 13.68
N PRO A 62 -4.05 -9.54 13.10
CA PRO A 62 -4.65 -10.83 13.45
C PRO A 62 -4.39 -11.25 14.89
N ILE A 63 -3.21 -10.94 15.47
CA ILE A 63 -2.93 -11.22 16.89
C ILE A 63 -3.87 -10.43 17.80
N LEU A 64 -4.03 -9.12 17.57
CA LEU A 64 -4.90 -8.28 18.39
C LEU A 64 -6.37 -8.71 18.26
N ALA A 65 -6.79 -9.10 17.06
CA ALA A 65 -8.12 -9.65 16.82
C ALA A 65 -8.32 -10.98 17.55
N GLY A 66 -7.31 -11.85 17.57
CA GLY A 66 -7.32 -13.10 18.34
C GLY A 66 -7.44 -12.85 19.85
N VAL A 67 -6.72 -11.86 20.40
CA VAL A 67 -6.87 -11.45 21.81
C VAL A 67 -8.29 -10.98 22.10
N ALA A 68 -8.85 -10.14 21.22
CA ALA A 68 -10.23 -9.66 21.36
C ALA A 68 -11.25 -10.81 21.27
N SER A 69 -11.03 -11.79 20.39
CA SER A 69 -11.85 -12.99 20.28
C SER A 69 -11.82 -13.82 21.57
N ILE A 70 -10.64 -14.01 22.19
CA ILE A 70 -10.53 -14.69 23.51
C ILE A 70 -11.33 -13.94 24.58
N ILE A 71 -11.17 -12.62 24.69
CA ILE A 71 -11.86 -11.81 25.70
C ILE A 71 -13.37 -11.89 25.51
N THR A 72 -13.83 -11.73 24.27
CA THR A 72 -15.25 -11.79 23.92
C THR A 72 -15.82 -13.17 24.16
N GLY A 73 -15.11 -14.22 23.74
CA GLY A 73 -15.47 -15.61 23.98
C GLY A 73 -15.54 -15.96 25.46
N ALA A 74 -14.61 -15.47 26.29
CA ALA A 74 -14.62 -15.66 27.73
C ALA A 74 -15.81 -14.95 28.41
N MET A 75 -16.18 -13.75 27.95
CA MET A 75 -17.35 -13.03 28.47
C MET A 75 -18.67 -13.76 28.14
N ILE A 76 -18.72 -14.42 27.00
CA ILE A 76 -19.94 -15.04 26.47
C ILE A 76 -20.10 -16.50 26.93
N ALA A 77 -19.04 -17.29 26.82
CA ALA A 77 -19.04 -18.74 27.08
C ALA A 77 -18.44 -19.11 28.45
N GLY A 78 -17.90 -18.14 29.19
CA GLY A 78 -17.31 -18.35 30.52
C GLY A 78 -15.84 -18.78 30.48
N SER A 79 -15.33 -19.19 31.64
CA SER A 79 -13.90 -19.46 31.86
C SER A 79 -13.33 -20.63 31.06
N GLU A 80 -14.18 -21.50 30.51
CA GLU A 80 -13.74 -22.61 29.66
C GLU A 80 -13.07 -22.16 28.36
N PHE A 81 -13.29 -20.91 27.94
CA PHE A 81 -12.64 -20.33 26.77
C PHE A 81 -11.18 -19.92 27.03
N ILE A 82 -10.82 -19.70 28.31
CA ILE A 82 -9.49 -19.30 28.78
C ILE A 82 -8.61 -20.54 29.00
N ARG A 83 -8.54 -21.42 28.00
CA ARG A 83 -7.59 -22.55 27.99
C ARG A 83 -6.29 -22.12 27.33
N ILE A 84 -5.18 -22.73 27.77
CA ILE A 84 -3.85 -22.36 27.28
C ILE A 84 -3.72 -22.59 25.77
N GLY A 85 -4.25 -23.70 25.25
CA GLY A 85 -4.24 -24.00 23.81
C GLY A 85 -5.09 -23.03 23.00
N ASN A 86 -6.24 -22.56 23.52
CA ASN A 86 -7.01 -21.49 22.89
C ASN A 86 -6.20 -20.19 22.85
N ILE A 87 -5.63 -19.77 23.98
CA ILE A 87 -4.82 -18.55 24.06
C ILE A 87 -3.67 -18.59 23.05
N LEU A 88 -2.93 -19.71 23.02
CA LEU A 88 -1.82 -19.91 22.10
C LEU A 88 -2.27 -19.95 20.64
N SER A 89 -3.38 -20.64 20.33
CA SER A 89 -3.92 -20.74 18.97
C SER A 89 -4.30 -19.37 18.38
N TYR A 90 -5.00 -18.54 19.16
CA TYR A 90 -5.44 -17.23 18.68
C TYR A 90 -4.34 -16.15 18.70
N THR A 91 -3.24 -16.36 19.44
CA THR A 91 -2.13 -15.40 19.51
C THR A 91 -0.91 -15.90 18.73
N VAL A 92 -0.20 -16.88 19.27
CA VAL A 92 1.03 -17.47 18.70
C VAL A 92 0.75 -18.20 17.39
N GLY A 93 -0.42 -18.84 17.26
CA GLY A 93 -0.87 -19.53 16.05
C GLY A 93 -1.00 -18.61 14.84
N CYS A 94 -1.01 -17.28 15.02
CA CYS A 94 -0.96 -16.31 13.93
C CYS A 94 0.45 -16.11 13.34
N LEU A 95 1.52 -16.40 14.09
CA LEU A 95 2.90 -16.12 13.64
C LEU A 95 3.30 -16.84 12.35
N PRO A 96 2.88 -18.10 12.10
CA PRO A 96 3.14 -18.78 10.84
C PRO A 96 2.58 -18.08 9.59
N LEU A 97 1.67 -17.09 9.72
CA LEU A 97 1.28 -16.22 8.59
C LEU A 97 2.48 -15.54 7.94
N LEU A 98 3.55 -15.29 8.69
CA LEU A 98 4.79 -14.71 8.19
C LEU A 98 5.49 -15.59 7.14
N LEU A 99 5.20 -16.89 7.08
CA LEU A 99 5.70 -17.77 6.01
C LEU A 99 5.20 -17.32 4.62
N SER A 100 4.08 -16.62 4.55
CA SER A 100 3.61 -16.01 3.30
C SER A 100 4.59 -14.96 2.73
N MET A 101 5.46 -14.39 3.57
CA MET A 101 6.48 -13.44 3.12
C MET A 101 7.61 -14.08 2.30
N LEU A 102 7.74 -15.42 2.30
CA LEU A 102 8.74 -16.10 1.46
C LEU A 102 8.54 -15.78 -0.02
N TRP A 103 7.29 -15.51 -0.44
CA TRP A 103 6.96 -15.08 -1.79
C TRP A 103 7.50 -13.69 -2.17
N PHE A 104 7.78 -12.83 -1.18
CA PHE A 104 8.31 -11.48 -1.41
C PHE A 104 9.84 -11.44 -1.49
N LYS A 105 10.54 -12.51 -1.10
CA LYS A 105 12.02 -12.52 -1.04
C LYS A 105 12.65 -12.46 -2.43
N GLU A 106 12.01 -13.09 -3.41
CA GLU A 106 12.57 -13.28 -4.75
C GLU A 106 11.91 -12.39 -5.82
N ARG A 107 10.84 -11.65 -5.48
CA ARG A 107 10.02 -10.94 -6.47
C ARG A 107 9.55 -9.57 -5.97
N ASP A 108 9.44 -8.64 -6.90
CA ASP A 108 8.83 -7.34 -6.65
C ASP A 108 7.33 -7.48 -6.40
N LYS A 109 6.85 -6.94 -5.28
CA LYS A 109 5.42 -6.99 -4.91
C LYS A 109 4.53 -6.41 -6.00
N LYS A 110 4.97 -5.36 -6.70
CA LYS A 110 4.21 -4.71 -7.77
C LYS A 110 3.95 -5.62 -8.97
N GLU A 111 4.88 -6.52 -9.30
CA GLU A 111 4.68 -7.54 -10.32
C GLU A 111 3.78 -8.66 -9.80
N MET A 112 3.96 -9.02 -8.52
CA MET A 112 3.19 -10.08 -7.90
C MET A 112 1.69 -9.75 -7.82
N SER A 113 1.30 -8.50 -7.54
CA SER A 113 -0.12 -8.11 -7.53
C SER A 113 -0.81 -8.20 -8.90
N GLN A 114 -0.05 -8.24 -10.00
CA GLN A 114 -0.59 -8.38 -11.35
C GLN A 114 -0.81 -9.84 -11.74
N ASP A 115 -0.11 -10.78 -11.10
CA ASP A 115 -0.24 -12.22 -11.36
C ASP A 115 -1.19 -12.89 -10.34
N TYR A 116 -2.44 -13.12 -10.78
CA TYR A 116 -3.46 -13.78 -9.95
C TYR A 116 -3.04 -15.16 -9.45
N LYS A 117 -2.21 -15.91 -10.18
CA LYS A 117 -1.78 -17.25 -9.75
C LYS A 117 -0.83 -17.15 -8.56
N LEU A 118 0.08 -16.19 -8.59
CA LEU A 118 0.99 -15.93 -7.47
C LEU A 118 0.23 -15.38 -6.26
N MET A 119 -0.72 -14.46 -6.47
CA MET A 119 -1.54 -13.96 -5.36
C MET A 119 -2.41 -15.06 -4.73
N PHE A 120 -2.92 -15.99 -5.53
CA PHE A 120 -3.62 -17.17 -5.02
C PHE A 120 -2.67 -18.07 -4.20
N ALA A 121 -1.47 -18.35 -4.71
CA ALA A 121 -0.47 -19.15 -4.00
C ALA A 121 -0.02 -18.48 -2.69
N TYR A 122 0.16 -17.16 -2.70
CA TYR A 122 0.45 -16.34 -1.53
C TYR A 122 -0.66 -16.47 -0.47
N TYR A 123 -1.92 -16.26 -0.89
CA TYR A 123 -3.07 -16.39 -0.02
C TYR A 123 -3.16 -17.81 0.58
N PHE A 124 -3.08 -18.83 -0.28
CA PHE A 124 -3.22 -20.22 0.13
C PHE A 124 -2.09 -20.67 1.07
N THR A 125 -0.84 -20.26 0.79
CA THR A 125 0.31 -20.57 1.64
C THR A 125 0.16 -19.93 3.02
N GLY A 126 -0.25 -18.66 3.07
CA GLY A 126 -0.48 -17.96 4.32
C GLY A 126 -1.63 -18.55 5.14
N TYR A 127 -2.72 -18.92 4.48
CA TYR A 127 -3.84 -19.57 5.15
C TYR A 127 -3.47 -20.97 5.67
N LEU A 128 -2.80 -21.78 4.85
CA LEU A 128 -2.36 -23.11 5.25
C LEU A 128 -1.38 -23.05 6.44
N SER A 129 -0.43 -22.12 6.41
CA SER A 129 0.50 -21.95 7.52
C SER A 129 -0.19 -21.51 8.80
N TYR A 130 -1.18 -20.62 8.70
CA TYR A 130 -2.03 -20.22 9.82
C TYR A 130 -2.75 -21.41 10.46
N GLU A 131 -3.44 -22.25 9.68
CA GLU A 131 -4.17 -23.39 10.25
C GLU A 131 -3.24 -24.44 10.84
N VAL A 132 -2.09 -24.72 10.19
CA VAL A 132 -1.07 -25.60 10.76
C VAL A 132 -0.55 -25.04 12.08
N GLY A 133 -0.28 -23.73 12.15
CA GLY A 133 0.13 -23.04 13.37
C GLY A 133 -0.88 -23.19 14.50
N ARG A 134 -2.16 -22.96 14.20
CA ARG A 134 -3.26 -23.11 15.15
C ARG A 134 -3.42 -24.54 15.64
N ALA A 135 -3.39 -25.51 14.73
CA ALA A 135 -3.49 -26.92 15.06
C ALA A 135 -2.37 -27.34 16.02
N ILE A 136 -1.12 -26.94 15.74
CA ILE A 136 0.03 -27.23 16.62
C ILE A 136 -0.19 -26.65 18.02
N CYS A 137 -0.66 -25.40 18.13
CA CYS A 137 -0.93 -24.78 19.42
C CYS A 137 -2.04 -25.48 20.21
N GLN A 138 -3.06 -26.02 19.53
CA GLN A 138 -4.18 -26.68 20.19
C GLN A 138 -3.88 -28.09 20.64
N VAL A 139 -2.94 -28.80 20.00
CA VAL A 139 -2.52 -30.14 20.44
C VAL A 139 -2.08 -30.15 21.91
N ILE A 140 -1.60 -29.03 22.45
CA ILE A 140 -1.20 -28.86 23.85
C ILE A 140 -2.36 -29.15 24.83
N ASP A 141 -3.60 -28.84 24.46
CA ASP A 141 -4.78 -29.05 25.31
C ASP A 141 -5.33 -30.49 25.22
N TYR A 142 -4.84 -31.32 24.29
CA TYR A 142 -5.35 -32.66 24.06
C TYR A 142 -4.43 -33.74 24.63
N HIS A 143 -4.99 -34.62 25.48
CA HIS A 143 -4.27 -35.71 26.12
C HIS A 143 -4.34 -37.04 25.35
N SER A 144 -5.07 -37.12 24.22
CA SER A 144 -5.30 -38.38 23.50
C SER A 144 -5.28 -38.22 21.98
N PHE A 145 -4.57 -39.12 21.29
CA PHE A 145 -4.39 -39.08 19.83
C PHE A 145 -5.70 -39.19 19.02
N MET A 146 -6.70 -39.91 19.53
CA MET A 146 -8.02 -39.98 18.88
C MET A 146 -8.76 -38.64 18.87
N GLN A 147 -8.58 -37.81 19.90
CA GLN A 147 -9.21 -36.48 19.96
C GLN A 147 -8.56 -35.52 18.96
N ILE A 148 -7.27 -35.69 18.68
CA ILE A 148 -6.55 -34.93 17.64
C ILE A 148 -7.11 -35.25 16.25
N GLY A 149 -7.49 -36.51 15.99
CA GLY A 149 -8.09 -36.92 14.71
C GLY A 149 -9.46 -36.28 14.44
N ASP A 150 -10.36 -36.28 15.43
CA ASP A 150 -11.68 -35.63 15.32
C ASP A 150 -11.53 -34.10 15.16
N LEU A 151 -10.57 -33.52 15.89
CA LEU A 151 -10.23 -32.10 15.79
C LEU A 151 -9.81 -31.71 14.37
N LEU A 152 -8.88 -32.47 13.77
CA LEU A 152 -8.39 -32.20 12.42
C LEU A 152 -9.50 -32.29 11.38
N ILE A 153 -10.42 -33.25 11.50
CA ILE A 153 -11.55 -33.38 10.56
C ILE A 153 -12.49 -32.17 10.68
N LYS A 154 -12.80 -31.73 11.90
CA LYS A 154 -13.63 -30.54 12.14
C LYS A 154 -12.97 -29.26 11.62
N TYR A 155 -11.66 -29.09 11.83
CA TYR A 155 -10.90 -27.98 11.26
C TYR A 155 -10.93 -28.02 9.74
N VAL A 156 -10.58 -29.15 9.10
CA VAL A 156 -10.51 -29.24 7.64
C VAL A 156 -11.84 -28.84 6.97
N VAL A 157 -12.99 -29.32 7.44
CA VAL A 157 -14.29 -28.97 6.82
C VAL A 157 -14.67 -27.52 7.08
N THR A 158 -14.40 -27.03 8.29
CA THR A 158 -14.75 -25.66 8.69
C THR A 158 -13.86 -24.62 8.03
N ASP A 159 -12.58 -24.92 7.99
CA ASP A 159 -11.56 -24.07 7.41
C ASP A 159 -11.72 -24.00 5.89
N LEU A 160 -12.22 -25.04 5.22
CA LEU A 160 -12.42 -24.99 3.76
C LEU A 160 -13.44 -23.91 3.35
N LEU A 161 -14.53 -23.76 4.10
CA LEU A 161 -15.48 -22.67 3.89
C LEU A 161 -14.85 -21.30 4.20
N ASN A 162 -14.05 -21.21 5.26
CA ASN A 162 -13.36 -19.98 5.63
C ASN A 162 -12.27 -19.60 4.61
N VAL A 163 -11.55 -20.56 4.04
CA VAL A 163 -10.62 -20.39 2.91
C VAL A 163 -11.37 -19.84 1.70
N CYS A 164 -12.51 -20.43 1.33
CA CYS A 164 -13.28 -19.97 0.18
C CYS A 164 -13.80 -18.54 0.37
N PHE A 165 -14.37 -18.24 1.54
CA PHE A 165 -14.90 -16.91 1.83
C PHE A 165 -13.78 -15.88 1.96
N GLY A 166 -12.70 -16.24 2.65
CA GLY A 166 -11.53 -15.39 2.80
C GLY A 166 -10.82 -15.12 1.47
N ALA A 167 -10.76 -16.11 0.58
CA ALA A 167 -10.23 -15.93 -0.77
C ALA A 167 -11.08 -14.92 -1.53
N LEU A 168 -12.42 -15.03 -1.46
CA LEU A 168 -13.33 -14.09 -2.09
C LEU A 168 -13.09 -12.65 -1.61
N VAL A 169 -13.00 -12.44 -0.29
CA VAL A 169 -12.71 -11.11 0.28
C VAL A 169 -11.33 -10.61 -0.16
N PHE A 170 -10.32 -11.48 -0.14
CA PHE A 170 -8.96 -11.14 -0.56
C PHE A 170 -8.90 -10.75 -2.05
N PHE A 171 -9.57 -11.48 -2.94
CA PHE A 171 -9.63 -11.17 -4.36
C PHE A 171 -10.39 -9.88 -4.67
N ILE A 172 -11.44 -9.57 -3.90
CA ILE A 172 -12.11 -8.27 -3.99
C ILE A 172 -11.13 -7.16 -3.57
N ALA A 173 -10.39 -7.35 -2.47
CA ALA A 173 -9.37 -6.40 -2.03
C ALA A 173 -8.24 -6.23 -3.07
N LEU A 174 -7.85 -7.29 -3.78
CA LEU A 174 -6.87 -7.22 -4.87
C LEU A 174 -7.33 -6.36 -6.04
N LYS A 175 -8.63 -6.38 -6.37
CA LYS A 175 -9.21 -5.51 -7.40
C LYS A 175 -9.19 -4.04 -6.97
N GLN A 176 -9.23 -3.78 -5.67
CA GLN A 176 -9.11 -2.44 -5.10
C GLN A 176 -7.63 -2.11 -4.91
N GLY A 177 -6.98 -1.58 -5.95
CA GLY A 177 -5.54 -1.32 -5.97
C GLY A 177 -5.00 -0.40 -4.85
N SER A 178 -5.87 0.24 -4.06
CA SER A 178 -5.53 1.00 -2.86
C SER A 178 -5.33 0.15 -1.61
N ILE A 179 -5.92 -1.06 -1.55
CA ILE A 179 -5.90 -1.93 -0.37
C ILE A 179 -4.67 -2.84 -0.40
N VAL A 180 -4.44 -3.55 -1.50
CA VAL A 180 -3.30 -4.47 -1.62
C VAL A 180 -2.17 -3.77 -2.37
N TYR A 181 -1.49 -2.86 -1.66
CA TYR A 181 -0.40 -2.05 -2.19
C TYR A 181 0.78 -2.02 -1.22
N ASP A 182 2.02 -2.05 -1.72
CA ASP A 182 3.19 -1.90 -0.85
C ASP A 182 3.29 -0.46 -0.36
N MET A 183 3.03 -0.24 0.92
CA MET A 183 3.02 1.10 1.50
C MET A 183 4.42 1.72 1.55
N ASN A 184 5.49 0.92 1.51
CA ASN A 184 6.84 1.45 1.40
C ASN A 184 7.06 2.11 0.04
N ILE A 185 6.56 1.48 -1.03
CA ILE A 185 6.59 2.04 -2.38
C ILE A 185 5.69 3.27 -2.45
N TYR A 186 4.49 3.21 -1.85
CA TYR A 186 3.56 4.33 -1.82
C TYR A 186 4.18 5.58 -1.18
N ILE A 187 4.81 5.43 -0.01
CA ILE A 187 5.45 6.55 0.69
C ILE A 187 6.60 7.11 -0.13
N LYS A 188 7.38 6.24 -0.79
CA LYS A 188 8.46 6.65 -1.68
C LYS A 188 7.93 7.46 -2.87
N GLU A 189 6.91 6.95 -3.57
CA GLU A 189 6.28 7.65 -4.70
C GLU A 189 5.61 8.97 -4.26
N ALA A 190 5.00 9.00 -3.06
CA ALA A 190 4.39 10.20 -2.50
C ALA A 190 5.42 11.27 -2.10
N HIS A 191 6.60 10.88 -1.59
CA HIS A 191 7.69 11.81 -1.27
C HIS A 191 8.48 12.25 -2.50
N GLU A 192 8.68 11.34 -3.45
CA GLU A 192 9.35 11.65 -4.71
C GLU A 192 8.45 12.54 -5.58
N GLY A 193 7.13 12.50 -5.40
CA GLY A 193 6.18 13.25 -6.20
C GLY A 193 5.96 12.57 -7.55
N THR A 194 4.72 12.55 -8.02
CA THR A 194 4.42 12.16 -9.40
C THR A 194 5.26 12.98 -10.38
N PRO A 195 5.69 12.42 -11.53
CA PRO A 195 6.41 13.20 -12.55
C PRO A 195 5.67 14.50 -12.93
N THR A 196 4.33 14.46 -12.92
CA THR A 196 3.45 15.61 -13.13
C THR A 196 3.47 16.64 -12.00
N SER A 197 3.63 16.24 -10.74
CA SER A 197 3.79 17.19 -9.63
C SER A 197 5.19 17.81 -9.65
N ARG A 198 6.24 17.02 -9.95
CA ARG A 198 7.58 17.57 -10.18
C ARG A 198 7.62 18.60 -11.31
N ILE A 199 6.98 18.30 -12.45
CA ILE A 199 6.89 19.24 -13.56
C ILE A 199 6.10 20.50 -13.16
N ARG A 200 5.03 20.37 -12.37
CA ARG A 200 4.25 21.53 -11.89
C ARG A 200 5.05 22.37 -10.90
N ASP A 201 5.78 21.74 -9.99
CA ASP A 201 6.64 22.41 -9.02
C ASP A 201 7.82 23.10 -9.72
N GLU A 202 8.44 22.46 -10.72
CA GLU A 202 9.48 23.05 -11.58
C GLU A 202 8.94 24.23 -12.40
N ILE A 203 7.75 24.14 -12.98
CA ILE A 203 7.09 25.26 -13.68
C ILE A 203 6.77 26.40 -12.71
N GLN A 204 6.35 26.08 -11.49
CA GLN A 204 6.00 27.08 -10.49
C GLN A 204 7.24 27.79 -9.94
N ASP A 205 8.34 27.08 -9.74
CA ASP A 205 9.65 27.67 -9.41
C ASP A 205 10.21 28.48 -10.58
N TYR A 206 10.03 28.02 -11.82
CA TYR A 206 10.40 28.79 -13.01
C TYR A 206 9.65 30.12 -13.08
N ASN A 207 8.32 30.10 -12.97
CA ASN A 207 7.51 31.33 -13.00
C ASN A 207 7.87 32.26 -11.83
N LYS A 208 8.25 31.70 -10.68
CA LYS A 208 8.71 32.47 -9.52
C LYS A 208 10.06 33.13 -9.78
N LEU A 209 11.02 32.40 -10.36
CA LEU A 209 12.32 32.93 -10.77
C LEU A 209 12.17 34.00 -11.86
N GLU A 210 11.28 33.80 -12.83
CA GLU A 210 10.94 34.79 -13.86
C GLU A 210 10.30 36.04 -13.26
N SER A 211 9.40 35.88 -12.29
CA SER A 211 8.81 37.01 -11.56
C SER A 211 9.79 37.76 -10.66
N MET A 212 10.89 37.11 -10.26
CA MET A 212 11.98 37.74 -9.51
C MET A 212 12.93 38.47 -10.46
N ALA A 213 13.29 37.87 -11.59
CA ALA A 213 14.09 38.51 -12.63
C ALA A 213 13.39 39.75 -13.21
N GLY A 214 12.09 39.65 -13.49
CA GLY A 214 11.30 40.79 -13.96
C GLY A 214 11.04 41.87 -12.90
N LYS A 215 11.33 41.61 -11.61
CA LYS A 215 11.29 42.65 -10.56
C LYS A 215 12.58 43.43 -10.45
N ASP A 216 13.72 42.81 -10.76
CA ASP A 216 15.01 43.50 -10.77
C ASP A 216 15.18 44.37 -12.04
N GLU A 217 14.58 43.99 -13.17
CA GLU A 217 14.57 44.81 -14.40
C GLU A 217 13.68 46.06 -14.32
N VAL A 218 12.74 46.15 -13.37
CA VAL A 218 11.89 47.34 -13.18
C VAL A 218 12.62 48.47 -12.46
N SER A 219 13.83 48.24 -11.94
CA SER A 219 14.70 49.31 -11.45
C SER A 219 15.28 50.18 -12.58
N ASP A 220 15.30 49.70 -13.83
CA ASP A 220 15.78 50.49 -14.98
C ASP A 220 14.69 51.42 -15.55
N ILE A 221 13.44 51.28 -15.13
CA ILE A 221 12.38 52.25 -15.44
C ILE A 221 12.54 53.52 -14.58
N ALA A 222 13.30 53.47 -13.48
CA ALA A 222 13.74 54.69 -12.79
C ALA A 222 14.85 55.44 -13.56
N LEU A 223 15.42 54.84 -14.61
CA LEU A 223 16.37 55.50 -15.53
C LEU A 223 15.67 56.27 -16.67
N LEU A 224 14.33 56.23 -16.74
CA LEU A 224 13.50 57.03 -17.67
C LEU A 224 13.24 58.47 -17.16
N ASP A 225 13.91 58.90 -16.08
CA ASP A 225 13.86 60.28 -15.57
C ASP A 225 14.87 61.21 -16.29
N GLY A 226 14.81 61.21 -17.63
CA GLY A 226 15.33 62.30 -18.47
C GLY A 226 16.85 62.59 -18.44
N GLY A 227 17.68 61.71 -17.87
CA GLY A 227 19.13 61.82 -17.95
C GLY A 227 19.64 61.49 -19.35
N MET A 228 20.44 62.37 -19.97
CA MET A 228 21.08 62.08 -21.25
C MET A 228 21.98 60.85 -21.10
N VAL A 229 21.55 59.74 -21.68
CA VAL A 229 22.31 58.49 -21.81
C VAL A 229 23.56 58.78 -22.64
N SER A 230 24.74 58.39 -22.14
CA SER A 230 25.99 58.65 -22.85
C SER A 230 26.11 57.74 -24.08
N ASP A 231 26.84 58.18 -25.12
CA ASP A 231 27.02 57.38 -26.35
C ASP A 231 27.60 55.97 -26.07
N LYS A 232 28.35 55.80 -24.98
CA LYS A 232 28.88 54.50 -24.54
C LYS A 232 27.81 53.56 -24.01
N ASP A 233 26.79 54.09 -23.35
CA ASP A 233 25.70 53.29 -22.81
C ASP A 233 24.75 52.85 -23.94
N LEU A 234 24.61 53.68 -24.98
CA LEU A 234 23.93 53.33 -26.22
C LEU A 234 24.63 52.19 -26.96
N GLU A 235 25.96 52.21 -27.07
CA GLU A 235 26.72 51.10 -27.66
C GLU A 235 26.55 49.78 -26.86
N GLN A 236 26.53 49.85 -25.53
CA GLN A 236 26.32 48.67 -24.69
C GLN A 236 24.90 48.12 -24.84
N LEU A 237 23.88 48.99 -24.94
CA LEU A 237 22.50 48.59 -25.21
C LEU A 237 22.35 47.96 -26.61
N GLU A 238 22.99 48.51 -27.64
CA GLU A 238 22.99 47.92 -28.98
C GLU A 238 23.74 46.58 -29.02
N GLU A 239 24.85 46.44 -28.29
CA GLU A 239 25.59 45.18 -28.22
C GLU A 239 24.77 44.09 -27.49
N THR A 240 24.06 44.47 -26.43
CA THR A 240 23.16 43.59 -25.68
C THR A 240 21.96 43.17 -26.53
N ARG A 241 21.36 44.12 -27.26
CA ARG A 241 20.31 43.84 -28.25
C ARG A 241 20.80 42.90 -29.35
N ARG A 242 22.00 43.10 -29.90
CA ARG A 242 22.58 42.20 -30.91
C ARG A 242 22.90 40.80 -30.36
N ARG A 243 23.26 40.69 -29.08
CA ARG A 243 23.44 39.38 -28.39
C ARG A 243 22.10 38.67 -28.18
N LEU A 244 21.02 39.40 -27.89
CA LEU A 244 19.67 38.86 -27.79
C LEU A 244 19.06 38.50 -29.16
N GLU A 245 19.37 39.26 -30.22
CA GLU A 245 18.93 38.97 -31.60
C GLU A 245 19.71 37.82 -32.24
N LYS A 246 21.00 37.62 -31.89
CA LYS A 246 21.82 36.49 -32.41
C LYS A 246 21.78 35.24 -31.53
N GLY A 247 21.45 35.38 -30.25
CA GLY A 247 21.20 34.25 -29.37
C GLY A 247 19.80 33.74 -29.66
N GLU A 248 19.66 32.73 -30.54
CA GLU A 248 18.45 31.91 -30.60
C GLU A 248 17.99 31.67 -29.17
N SER A 249 16.85 32.28 -28.82
CA SER A 249 16.37 32.30 -27.45
C SER A 249 16.36 30.87 -26.94
N LYS A 250 16.82 30.63 -25.70
CA LYS A 250 16.74 29.29 -25.10
C LYS A 250 15.31 28.71 -25.23
N PHE A 251 14.30 29.59 -25.25
CA PHE A 251 12.91 29.27 -25.56
C PHE A 251 12.70 28.65 -26.95
N ASP A 252 13.35 29.14 -28.00
CA ASP A 252 13.19 28.59 -29.35
C ASP A 252 13.80 27.19 -29.44
N LYS A 253 14.91 26.96 -28.72
CA LYS A 253 15.53 25.62 -28.63
C LYS A 253 14.67 24.65 -27.81
N GLU A 254 14.11 25.09 -26.68
CA GLU A 254 13.20 24.27 -25.86
C GLU A 254 11.87 23.98 -26.55
N LYS A 255 11.28 24.97 -27.24
CA LYS A 255 10.05 24.79 -28.02
C LYS A 255 10.25 23.78 -29.14
N LYS A 256 11.39 23.85 -29.84
CA LYS A 256 11.75 22.90 -30.89
C LYS A 256 11.95 21.48 -30.33
N ALA A 257 12.59 21.34 -29.16
CA ALA A 257 12.74 20.05 -28.48
C ALA A 257 11.39 19.45 -28.02
N LEU A 258 10.46 20.29 -27.54
CA LEU A 258 9.10 19.89 -27.16
C LEU A 258 8.28 19.42 -28.36
N GLU A 259 8.39 20.11 -29.49
CA GLU A 259 7.75 19.74 -30.76
C GLU A 259 8.31 18.43 -31.33
N GLU A 260 9.62 18.18 -31.20
CA GLU A 260 10.21 16.89 -31.59
C GLU A 260 9.75 15.73 -30.68
N TYR A 261 9.56 15.97 -29.38
CA TYR A 261 9.10 14.96 -28.42
C TYR A 261 7.62 14.59 -28.63
N ARG A 262 6.73 15.61 -28.62
CA ARG A 262 5.75 15.81 -29.68
C ARG A 262 5.41 14.67 -30.66
N ASP A 263 6.04 14.83 -31.81
CA ASP A 263 5.91 14.01 -33.00
C ASP A 263 6.42 12.59 -32.79
N LYS A 264 7.50 12.39 -32.02
CA LYS A 264 7.98 11.04 -31.69
C LYS A 264 6.94 10.23 -30.92
N LYS A 265 6.25 10.86 -29.97
CA LYS A 265 5.18 10.21 -29.17
C LYS A 265 3.94 9.90 -30.02
N SER A 266 3.55 10.82 -30.90
CA SER A 266 2.46 10.62 -31.87
C SER A 266 2.73 9.43 -32.81
N LYS A 267 3.94 9.36 -33.39
CA LYS A 267 4.34 8.24 -34.26
C LYS A 267 4.36 6.89 -33.52
N ARG A 268 4.83 6.85 -32.26
CA ARG A 268 4.83 5.62 -31.44
C ARG A 268 3.42 5.08 -31.18
N ASN A 269 2.45 5.96 -30.96
CA ASN A 269 1.05 5.60 -30.71
C ASN A 269 0.30 5.16 -31.98
N ASN A 270 0.70 5.65 -33.17
CA ASN A 270 0.11 5.19 -34.43
C ASN A 270 0.66 3.83 -34.87
N VAL A 271 1.93 3.51 -34.59
CA VAL A 271 2.52 2.19 -34.91
C VAL A 271 1.92 1.06 -34.05
N SER A 272 1.45 1.36 -32.83
CA SER A 272 0.79 0.35 -31.97
C SER A 272 -0.65 0.04 -32.37
N LYS A 273 -1.31 0.92 -33.14
CA LYS A 273 -2.68 0.71 -33.64
C LYS A 273 -2.75 -0.10 -34.93
N THR A 274 -1.67 -0.20 -35.71
CA THR A 274 -1.62 -0.99 -36.95
C THR A 274 -1.23 -2.46 -36.74
N LYS A 275 -0.98 -2.88 -35.49
CA LYS A 275 -0.61 -4.26 -35.12
C LYS A 275 -1.70 -5.02 -34.35
N LYS A 276 -2.96 -4.58 -34.44
CA LYS A 276 -4.11 -5.33 -33.94
C LYS A 276 -4.99 -5.80 -35.08
#